data_AF-A0AA47GAF8-F1
#
_entry.id   AF-A0AA47GAF8-F1
#
_cell.length_a   1.000
_cell.length_b   1.000
_cell.length_c   1.000
_cell.angle_alpha   90.00
_cell.angle_beta   90.00
_cell.angle_gamma   90.00
#
_symmetry.space_group_name_H-M   'P 1'
#
loop_
_entity.id
_entity.type
_entity.pdbx_description
1 polymer ?
#
loop_
_entity_poly.entity_id
_entity_poly.type
_entity_poly.pdbx_seq_one_letter_code
_entity_poly.pdbx_strand_id
1 'polypeptide(L)' 'MKVKKFYRTQREVAAVINEIVDEYWVDNLTDKELKEKIIMIYKNNQRKIKKNDDFTTILKQQCGKNRLTVVANIINKS' A
#
# COMPACT_ATOMS: atom_id res chain seq x y z
N MET A 1 2.58 -7.96 -11.97
CA MET A 1 3.54 -8.28 -10.87
C MET A 1 3.07 -9.45 -9.99
N LYS A 2 3.99 -10.14 -9.30
CA LYS A 2 3.65 -11.13 -8.27
C LYS A 2 3.78 -10.51 -6.87
N VAL A 3 2.65 -10.22 -6.23
CA VAL A 3 2.60 -9.60 -4.91
C VAL A 3 2.77 -10.67 -3.81
N LYS A 4 3.64 -10.42 -2.82
CA LYS A 4 3.83 -11.30 -1.66
C LYS A 4 2.93 -10.84 -0.51
N LYS A 5 2.63 -11.75 0.43
CA LYS A 5 1.89 -11.37 1.65
C LYS A 5 2.77 -10.64 2.66
N PHE A 6 4.01 -11.09 2.84
CA PHE A 6 4.92 -10.57 3.87
C PHE A 6 6.18 -9.96 3.25
N TYR A 7 6.57 -8.79 3.77
CA TYR A 7 7.78 -8.09 3.40
C TYR A 7 8.67 -7.89 4.61
N ARG A 8 9.98 -7.87 4.41
CA ARG A 8 10.99 -7.80 5.46
C ARG A 8 11.09 -6.39 6.03
N THR A 9 11.03 -5.37 5.18
CA THR A 9 11.27 -3.97 5.59
C THR A 9 10.13 -3.04 5.21
N GLN A 10 10.06 -1.86 5.85
CA GLN A 10 9.11 -0.82 5.47
C GLN A 10 9.33 -0.30 4.04
N ARG A 11 10.59 -0.28 3.58
CA ARG A 11 10.93 0.13 2.21
C ARG A 11 10.40 -0.85 1.18
N GLU A 12 10.52 -2.15 1.44
CA GLU A 12 9.95 -3.18 0.56
C GLU A 12 8.41 -3.07 0.49
N VAL A 13 7.75 -2.79 1.63
CA VAL A 13 6.29 -2.54 1.64
C VAL A 13 5.92 -1.28 0.88
N ALA A 14 6.67 -0.19 1.06
CA ALA A 14 6.42 1.06 0.33
C ALA A 14 6.59 0.88 -1.18
N ALA A 15 7.63 0.16 -1.61
CA ALA A 15 7.89 -0.12 -3.02
C ALA A 15 6.73 -0.88 -3.67
N VAL A 16 6.23 -1.95 -3.03
CA VAL A 16 5.10 -2.69 -3.62
C VAL A 16 3.80 -1.91 -3.59
N ILE A 17 3.57 -1.09 -2.56
CA ILE A 17 2.38 -0.21 -2.52
C ILE A 17 2.43 0.78 -3.68
N ASN A 18 3.61 1.36 -3.97
CA ASN A 18 3.78 2.26 -5.10
C ASN A 18 3.49 1.55 -6.41
N GLU A 19 4.11 0.40 -6.63
CA GLU A 19 3.91 -0.40 -7.84
C GLU A 19 2.42 -0.72 -8.04
N ILE A 20 1.70 -1.14 -6.99
CA ILE A 20 0.27 -1.44 -7.09
C ILE A 20 -0.57 -0.20 -7.46
N VAL A 21 -0.31 0.95 -6.84
CA VAL A 21 -1.07 2.18 -7.14
C VAL A 21 -0.71 2.72 -8.52
N ASP A 22 0.56 2.64 -8.92
CA ASP A 22 1.03 3.10 -10.22
C ASP A 22 0.44 2.25 -11.35
N GLU A 23 0.43 0.92 -11.20
CA GLU A 23 -0.23 0.02 -12.14
C GLU A 23 -1.74 0.28 -12.25
N TYR A 24 -2.40 0.66 -11.16
CA TYR A 24 -3.79 1.07 -11.20
C TYR A 24 -3.99 2.37 -12.00
N TRP A 25 -3.12 3.36 -11.84
CA TRP A 25 -3.22 4.63 -12.57
C TRP A 25 -2.98 4.53 -14.08
N VAL A 26 -2.31 3.46 -14.52
CA VAL A 26 -2.10 3.18 -15.96
C VAL A 26 -3.08 2.12 -16.48
N ASP A 27 -4.22 1.93 -15.80
CA ASP A 27 -5.31 1.02 -16.18
C ASP A 27 -4.93 -0.47 -16.27
N ASN A 28 -3.81 -0.89 -15.66
CA ASN A 28 -3.38 -2.29 -15.61
C ASN A 28 -4.02 -3.08 -14.46
N LEU A 29 -4.74 -2.41 -13.55
CA LEU A 29 -5.48 -3.05 -12.46
C LEU A 29 -6.91 -2.52 -12.41
N THR A 30 -7.85 -3.41 -12.16
CA THR A 30 -9.22 -3.01 -11.81
C THR A 30 -9.31 -2.49 -10.37
N ASP A 31 -10.36 -1.73 -10.06
CA ASP A 31 -10.68 -1.29 -8.69
C ASP A 31 -10.70 -2.45 -7.68
N LYS A 32 -11.23 -3.60 -8.11
CA LYS A 32 -11.29 -4.82 -7.30
C LYS A 32 -9.89 -5.33 -6.98
N GLU A 33 -9.04 -5.45 -7.98
CA GLU A 33 -7.66 -5.94 -7.80
C GLU A 33 -6.82 -4.99 -6.97
N LEU A 34 -6.95 -3.68 -7.18
CA LEU A 34 -6.32 -2.66 -6.35
C LEU A 34 -6.71 -2.87 -4.87
N LYS A 35 -8.02 -2.95 -4.60
CA LYS A 35 -8.55 -3.11 -3.25
C LYS A 35 -8.03 -4.39 -2.60
N GLU A 36 -8.14 -5.52 -3.28
CA GLU A 36 -7.71 -6.83 -2.76
C GLU A 36 -6.22 -6.84 -2.44
N LYS A 37 -5.38 -6.32 -3.33
CA LYS A 37 -3.92 -6.28 -3.14
C LYS A 37 -3.54 -5.35 -1.98
N ILE A 38 -4.10 -4.13 -1.92
CA ILE A 38 -3.80 -3.18 -0.82
C ILE A 38 -4.26 -3.72 0.54
N ILE A 39 -5.47 -4.29 0.63
CA ILE A 39 -5.97 -4.88 1.88
C ILE A 39 -5.07 -6.05 2.32
N MET A 40 -4.68 -6.91 1.38
CA MET A 40 -3.79 -8.04 1.67
C MET A 40 -2.43 -7.55 2.18
N ILE A 41 -1.81 -6.56 1.52
CA ILE A 41 -0.55 -5.96 1.99
C ILE A 41 -0.71 -5.38 3.39
N TYR A 42 -1.79 -4.62 3.61
CA TYR A 42 -2.06 -3.96 4.88
C TYR A 42 -2.18 -4.97 6.03
N LYS A 43 -3.09 -5.94 5.91
CA LYS A 43 -3.37 -6.93 6.96
C LYS A 43 -2.13 -7.71 7.39
N ASN A 44 -1.23 -8.02 6.46
CA ASN A 44 -0.04 -8.83 6.72
C ASN A 44 1.20 -8.01 7.12
N ASN A 45 1.17 -6.67 6.99
CA ASN A 45 2.33 -5.80 7.25
C ASN A 45 1.99 -4.56 8.09
N GLN A 46 0.89 -4.57 8.87
CA GLN A 46 0.37 -3.39 9.58
C GLN A 46 1.43 -2.58 10.33
N ARG A 47 2.27 -3.24 11.16
CA ARG A 47 3.34 -2.56 11.94
C ARG A 47 4.40 -1.86 11.08
N LYS A 48 4.53 -2.26 9.81
CA LYS A 48 5.45 -1.63 8.84
C LYS A 48 4.81 -0.47 8.10
N ILE A 49 3.48 -0.38 8.10
CA ILE A 49 2.70 0.61 7.36
C ILE A 49 2.21 1.72 8.29
N LYS A 50 1.66 1.37 9.45
CA LYS A 50 1.17 2.31 10.45
C LYS A 50 1.90 2.16 11.79
N LYS A 51 2.09 3.29 12.47
CA LYS A 51 2.54 3.40 13.85
C LYS A 51 1.79 4.57 14.49
N ASN A 52 1.20 4.36 15.67
CA ASN A 52 0.40 5.38 16.37
C ASN A 52 -0.71 5.97 15.48
N ASP A 53 -1.48 5.10 14.83
CA ASP A 53 -2.59 5.41 13.91
C ASP A 53 -2.26 6.20 12.64
N ASP A 54 -0.99 6.52 12.42
CA ASP A 54 -0.49 7.26 11.26
C ASP A 54 0.47 6.41 10.42
N PHE A 55 0.64 6.74 9.14
CA PHE A 55 1.64 6.10 8.29
C PHE A 55 3.05 6.35 8.85
N THR A 56 3.90 5.34 8.80
CA THR A 56 5.30 5.51 9.21
C THR A 56 5.99 6.56 8.33
N THR A 57 7.03 7.19 8.86
CA THR A 57 7.83 8.18 8.13
C THR A 57 8.38 7.62 6.81
N ILE A 58 8.78 6.34 6.78
CA ILE A 58 9.28 5.69 5.57
C ILE A 58 8.18 5.60 4.51
N LEU A 59 6.95 5.21 4.89
CA LEU A 59 5.82 5.17 3.94
C LEU A 59 5.50 6.57 3.39
N LYS A 60 5.49 7.59 4.25
CA LYS A 60 5.28 8.99 3.84
C LYS A 60 6.31 9.48 2.83
N GLN A 61 7.59 9.19 3.09
CA GLN A 61 8.70 9.59 2.22
C GLN A 61 8.69 8.85 0.88
N GLN A 62 8.41 7.54 0.89
CA GLN A 62 8.54 6.71 -0.32
C GLN A 62 7.28 6.71 -1.18
N CYS A 63 6.09 6.73 -0.58
CA CYS A 63 4.84 6.69 -1.33
C CYS A 63 4.35 8.07 -1.77
N GLY A 64 4.66 9.10 -0.97
CA GLY A 64 4.15 10.45 -1.17
C GLY A 64 2.65 10.57 -0.88
N LYS A 65 2.16 11.81 -0.91
CA LYS A 65 0.80 12.15 -0.47
C LYS A 65 -0.29 11.43 -1.30
N ASN A 66 -0.21 11.50 -2.62
CA ASN A 66 -1.28 11.03 -3.51
C ASN A 66 -1.52 9.52 -3.38
N ARG A 67 -0.45 8.71 -3.39
CA ARG A 67 -0.58 7.25 -3.25
C ARG A 67 -1.09 6.88 -1.86
N LEU A 68 -0.60 7.55 -0.81
CA LEU A 68 -1.08 7.29 0.55
C LEU A 68 -2.54 7.68 0.75
N THR A 69 -3.06 8.68 0.03
CA THR A 69 -4.49 9.01 0.04
C THR A 69 -5.32 7.87 -0.54
N VAL A 70 -4.91 7.28 -1.67
CA VAL A 70 -5.58 6.11 -2.26
C VAL A 70 -5.57 4.94 -1.27
N VAL A 71 -4.40 4.63 -0.70
CA VAL A 71 -4.24 3.56 0.28
C VAL A 71 -5.11 3.80 1.52
N ALA A 72 -5.12 5.02 2.06
CA ALA A 72 -5.93 5.40 3.21
C ALA A 72 -7.43 5.20 2.96
N ASN A 73 -7.91 5.61 1.78
CA ASN A 73 -9.31 5.45 1.40
C ASN A 73 -9.73 3.97 1.29
N ILE A 74 -8.81 3.09 0.91
CA ILE A 74 -9.07 1.64 0.86
C ILE A 74 -9.10 1.05 2.28
N ILE A 75 -8.05 1.29 3.08
CA ILE A 75 -7.91 0.66 4.39
C ILE A 75 -8.91 1.18 5.43
N ASN A 76 -9.35 2.43 5.33
CA ASN A 76 -10.31 3.01 6.28
C ASN A 76 -11.76 2.59 5.97
N LYS A 77 -12.02 1.99 4.80
CA LYS A 77 -13.34 1.49 4.37
C LYS A 77 -13.46 -0.05 4.41
N SER A 78 -12.47 -0.75 5.00
CA SER A 78 -12.31 -2.21 4.93
C SER A 78 -12.29 -2.90 6.29
#